data_AF-A0A6B9YYD1-F1
#
_entry.id   AF-A0A6B9YYD1-F1
#
_cell.length_a   1.000
_cell.length_b   1.000
_cell.length_c   1.000
_cell.angle_alpha   90.00
_cell.angle_beta   90.00
_cell.angle_gamma   90.00
#
_symmetry.space_group_name_H-M   'P 1'
#
loop_
_entity.id
_entity.type
_entity.pdbx_description
1 polymer ?
#
loop_
_entity_poly.entity_id
_entity_poly.type
_entity_poly.pdbx_seq_one_letter_code
_entity_poly.pdbx_strand_id
1 'polypeptide(L)'
;MKFSFKIIMFALCAVIALNVSCKKTDTAVAPIKNGTTDNSKQIAIELYRSLRGSVNNGKTLKADAEQSGTKTITTTQECGMVFTTFTDSTGVKGDTTRKYVGKRIFTNMCNGAFSNNWNVDAYLLADTLKTTEKGTGFNNIYDVTLNYDVRALNTNYSEISINGVTTTSSFKSKVSGGVTTEYHQMETVYSLLKISAFNNSANPLYKSGRVYFNTKTADKDAGPNAKVNTNAYNGYMEFYPNNTMRSYFDLKNGSYKVFEMDLITGEVKAL
;
A
#
# COMPACT_ATOMS: atom_id res chain seq x y z
N MET A 1 -20.36 -45.24 -46.20
CA MET A 1 -20.13 -43.79 -45.97
C MET A 1 -18.71 -43.44 -46.38
N LYS A 2 -18.52 -42.59 -47.39
CA LYS A 2 -17.20 -42.16 -47.86
C LYS A 2 -16.65 -41.09 -46.91
N PHE A 3 -15.76 -41.49 -46.00
CA PHE A 3 -15.05 -40.55 -45.14
C PHE A 3 -14.02 -39.77 -45.97
N SER A 4 -14.24 -38.47 -46.10
CA SER A 4 -13.35 -37.56 -46.82
C SER A 4 -12.12 -37.26 -45.97
N PHE A 5 -10.95 -37.70 -46.45
CA PHE A 5 -9.62 -37.47 -45.84
C PHE A 5 -9.30 -35.98 -45.64
N LYS A 6 -10.00 -35.08 -46.35
CA LYS A 6 -9.85 -33.62 -46.19
C LYS A 6 -10.39 -33.07 -44.87
N ILE A 7 -11.34 -33.77 -44.24
CA ILE A 7 -11.94 -33.33 -42.96
C ILE A 7 -10.98 -33.63 -41.79
N ILE A 8 -10.22 -34.73 -41.87
CA ILE A 8 -9.28 -35.14 -40.82
C ILE A 8 -8.07 -34.20 -40.78
N MET A 9 -7.61 -33.70 -41.94
CA MET A 9 -6.47 -32.79 -42.01
C MET A 9 -6.79 -31.37 -41.46
N PHE A 10 -8.03 -30.89 -41.65
CA PHE A 10 -8.47 -29.62 -41.07
C PHE A 10 -8.66 -29.71 -39.55
N ALA A 11 -9.15 -30.84 -39.03
CA ALA A 11 -9.27 -31.07 -37.61
C ALA A 11 -7.90 -31.16 -36.91
N LEU A 12 -6.89 -31.76 -37.57
CA LEU A 12 -5.53 -31.86 -37.00
C LEU A 12 -4.79 -30.51 -36.97
N CYS A 13 -4.97 -29.65 -37.99
CA CYS A 13 -4.41 -28.28 -37.97
C CYS A 13 -5.04 -27.39 -36.90
N ALA A 14 -6.34 -27.54 -36.62
CA ALA A 14 -7.02 -26.79 -35.57
C ALA A 14 -6.54 -27.20 -34.15
N VAL A 15 -6.26 -28.48 -33.93
CA VAL A 15 -5.75 -28.98 -32.63
C VAL A 15 -4.29 -28.58 -32.40
N ILE A 16 -3.48 -28.44 -33.46
CA ILE A 16 -2.10 -27.94 -33.33
C ILE A 16 -2.12 -26.43 -33.05
N ALA A 17 -2.93 -25.64 -33.77
CA ALA A 17 -3.03 -24.18 -33.53
C ALA A 17 -3.57 -23.83 -32.14
N LEU A 18 -4.51 -24.62 -31.60
CA LEU A 18 -5.05 -24.42 -30.25
C LEU A 18 -4.08 -24.85 -29.14
N ASN A 19 -3.14 -25.77 -29.41
CA ASN A 19 -2.11 -26.17 -28.43
C ASN A 19 -0.88 -25.24 -28.40
N VAL A 20 -0.65 -24.40 -29.42
CA VAL A 20 0.43 -23.39 -29.37
C VAL A 20 0.03 -22.13 -28.60
N SER A 21 -1.27 -21.85 -28.46
CA SER A 21 -1.77 -20.64 -27.76
C SER A 21 -1.88 -20.79 -26.23
N CYS A 22 -1.54 -21.95 -25.67
CA CYS A 22 -1.48 -22.17 -24.22
C CYS A 22 -0.07 -22.53 -23.72
N LYS A 23 0.98 -22.05 -24.38
CA LYS A 23 2.17 -21.71 -23.60
C LYS A 23 1.78 -20.54 -22.72
N LYS A 24 1.46 -20.83 -21.45
CA LYS A 24 1.76 -19.92 -20.35
C LYS A 24 3.16 -19.42 -20.65
N THR A 25 3.25 -18.21 -21.17
CA THR A 25 4.42 -17.38 -20.93
C THR A 25 4.51 -17.39 -19.42
N ASP A 26 5.47 -18.15 -18.90
CA ASP A 26 6.01 -17.90 -17.59
C ASP A 26 6.13 -16.39 -17.52
N THR A 27 5.28 -15.77 -16.71
CA THR A 27 5.44 -14.36 -16.37
C THR A 27 6.86 -14.29 -15.86
N ALA A 28 7.77 -13.82 -16.72
CA ALA A 28 9.18 -13.71 -16.41
C ALA A 28 9.19 -12.96 -15.09
N VAL A 29 9.64 -13.64 -14.03
CA VAL A 29 9.74 -13.01 -12.72
C VAL A 29 10.64 -11.81 -12.96
N ALA A 30 10.06 -10.61 -12.86
CA ALA A 30 10.76 -9.39 -13.20
C ALA A 30 12.12 -9.39 -12.48
N PRO A 31 13.22 -9.08 -13.17
CA PRO A 31 14.52 -9.05 -12.53
C PRO A 31 14.43 -8.07 -11.35
N ILE A 32 14.84 -8.55 -10.17
CA ILE A 32 14.90 -7.68 -8.99
C ILE A 32 16.04 -6.70 -9.24
N LYS A 33 15.71 -5.42 -9.31
CA LYS A 33 16.71 -4.37 -9.52
C LYS A 33 17.21 -3.86 -8.17
N ASN A 34 18.45 -3.36 -8.17
CA ASN A 34 18.98 -2.62 -7.03
C ASN A 34 18.12 -1.37 -6.79
N GLY A 35 17.85 -1.04 -5.53
CA GLY A 35 17.12 0.18 -5.19
C GLY A 35 17.80 1.44 -5.77
N THR A 36 16.99 2.41 -6.18
CA THR A 36 17.44 3.77 -6.52
C THR A 36 16.96 4.73 -5.44
N THR A 37 17.56 5.92 -5.35
CA THR A 37 17.10 6.96 -4.41
C THR A 37 15.63 7.31 -4.66
N ASP A 38 15.20 7.39 -5.93
CA ASP A 38 13.82 7.70 -6.29
C ASP A 38 12.84 6.60 -5.87
N ASN A 39 13.16 5.34 -6.13
CA ASN A 39 12.32 4.21 -5.72
C ASN A 39 12.27 4.09 -4.20
N SER A 40 13.41 4.28 -3.54
CA SER A 40 13.49 4.34 -2.08
C SER A 40 12.59 5.43 -1.52
N LYS A 41 12.66 6.64 -2.10
CA LYS A 41 11.83 7.76 -1.71
C LYS A 41 10.36 7.47 -1.92
N GLN A 42 9.97 6.91 -3.06
CA GLN A 42 8.57 6.58 -3.33
C GLN A 42 8.05 5.49 -2.37
N ILE A 43 8.77 4.37 -2.22
CA ILE A 43 8.39 3.27 -1.31
C ILE A 43 8.28 3.76 0.14
N ALA A 44 9.24 4.57 0.59
CA ALA A 44 9.27 5.09 1.95
C ALA A 44 8.16 6.14 2.20
N ILE A 45 7.93 7.05 1.26
CA ILE A 45 6.86 8.06 1.35
C ILE A 45 5.48 7.39 1.33
N GLU A 46 5.26 6.37 0.50
CA GLU A 46 3.98 5.65 0.44
C GLU A 46 3.69 4.94 1.77
N LEU A 47 4.68 4.24 2.35
CA LEU A 47 4.56 3.68 3.70
C LEU A 47 4.26 4.78 4.71
N TYR A 48 5.04 5.85 4.73
CA TYR A 48 4.88 6.92 5.70
C TYR A 48 3.52 7.59 5.61
N ARG A 49 2.99 7.83 4.40
CA ARG A 49 1.63 8.35 4.18
C ARG A 49 0.57 7.38 4.69
N SER A 50 0.72 6.08 4.41
CA SER A 50 -0.21 5.04 4.88
C SER A 50 -0.26 4.97 6.41
N LEU A 51 0.90 5.11 7.05
CA LEU A 51 1.03 5.14 8.49
C LEU A 51 0.52 6.45 9.10
N ARG A 52 0.83 7.62 8.54
CA ARG A 52 0.28 8.89 9.01
C ARG A 52 -1.23 8.92 8.92
N GLY A 53 -1.83 8.42 7.84
CA GLY A 53 -3.30 8.30 7.73
C GLY A 53 -3.90 7.50 8.89
N SER A 54 -3.18 6.50 9.38
CA SER A 54 -3.58 5.68 10.54
C SER A 54 -3.23 6.30 11.89
N VAL A 55 -2.14 7.06 12.02
CA VAL A 55 -1.54 7.39 13.32
C VAL A 55 -1.48 8.89 13.62
N ASN A 56 -1.82 9.78 12.68
CA ASN A 56 -1.90 11.24 12.93
C ASN A 56 -3.13 11.64 13.76
N ASN A 57 -3.53 10.75 14.68
CA ASN A 57 -4.74 10.77 15.49
C ASN A 57 -4.44 10.62 16.97
N GLY A 58 -3.30 11.12 17.47
CA GLY A 58 -2.95 11.02 18.88
C GLY A 58 -3.80 11.88 19.84
N LYS A 59 -5.04 12.18 19.48
CA LYS A 59 -6.12 12.58 20.40
C LYS A 59 -7.23 11.52 20.50
N THR A 60 -7.15 10.40 19.78
CA THR A 60 -8.26 9.42 19.77
C THR A 60 -8.25 8.41 20.92
N LEU A 61 -7.34 8.56 21.88
CA LEU A 61 -7.49 7.99 23.23
C LEU A 61 -7.92 9.03 24.28
N LYS A 62 -8.10 10.31 23.89
CA LYS A 62 -8.75 11.38 24.69
C LYS A 62 -9.33 12.49 23.80
N ALA A 63 -10.64 12.46 23.61
CA ALA A 63 -11.58 13.56 23.27
C ALA A 63 -11.21 14.61 22.17
N ASP A 64 -12.19 14.78 21.27
CA ASP A 64 -12.56 15.96 20.48
C ASP A 64 -11.78 16.42 19.22
N ALA A 65 -12.60 16.46 18.15
CA ALA A 65 -12.64 17.31 16.95
C ALA A 65 -11.70 17.06 15.72
N GLU A 66 -12.34 16.48 14.69
CA GLU A 66 -12.37 16.83 13.25
C GLU A 66 -11.08 16.86 12.39
N GLN A 67 -10.83 15.76 11.66
CA GLN A 67 -10.93 15.63 10.18
C GLN A 67 -10.53 14.19 9.78
N SER A 68 -11.50 13.37 9.40
CA SER A 68 -11.42 12.14 8.56
C SER A 68 -10.14 11.26 8.59
N GLY A 69 -9.60 11.02 9.77
CA GLY A 69 -8.67 9.93 10.11
C GLY A 69 -9.02 9.46 11.52
N THR A 70 -9.40 8.19 11.68
CA THR A 70 -9.91 7.52 12.92
C THR A 70 -11.05 8.21 13.70
N LYS A 71 -11.91 7.39 14.32
CA LYS A 71 -12.91 7.88 15.30
C LYS A 71 -12.31 7.75 16.70
N THR A 72 -12.57 8.75 17.54
CA THR A 72 -12.22 8.78 18.97
C THR A 72 -12.76 7.55 19.69
N ILE A 73 -11.91 6.82 20.41
CA ILE A 73 -12.31 5.82 21.41
C ILE A 73 -12.81 6.61 22.61
N THR A 74 -14.13 6.70 22.78
CA THR A 74 -14.75 7.26 23.99
C THR A 74 -14.91 6.16 25.03
N THR A 75 -14.88 6.50 26.32
CA THR A 75 -15.13 5.58 27.46
C THR A 75 -16.54 4.97 27.44
N THR A 76 -17.39 5.38 26.51
CA THR A 76 -18.70 4.79 26.22
C THR A 76 -18.62 3.61 25.26
N GLN A 77 -17.43 3.25 24.78
CA GLN A 77 -17.27 2.23 23.77
C GLN A 77 -16.84 0.89 24.36
N GLU A 78 -17.64 -0.15 24.11
CA GLU A 78 -17.41 -1.50 24.60
C GLU A 78 -16.39 -2.27 23.76
N CYS A 79 -15.75 -3.25 24.38
CA CYS A 79 -14.91 -4.24 23.70
C CYS A 79 -15.72 -4.95 22.62
N GLY A 80 -15.14 -5.13 21.43
CA GLY A 80 -15.77 -5.81 20.31
C GLY A 80 -16.74 -4.96 19.48
N MET A 81 -17.01 -3.70 19.87
CA MET A 81 -17.83 -2.83 19.04
C MET A 81 -17.15 -2.51 17.70
N VAL A 82 -17.94 -2.60 16.63
CA VAL A 82 -17.50 -2.40 15.25
C VAL A 82 -18.12 -1.13 14.68
N PHE A 83 -17.27 -0.25 14.15
CA PHE A 83 -17.66 0.96 13.44
C PHE A 83 -17.30 0.83 11.97
N THR A 84 -18.30 0.94 11.11
CA THR A 84 -18.09 1.00 9.66
C THR A 84 -18.29 2.42 9.16
N THR A 85 -17.36 2.91 8.35
CA THR A 85 -17.47 4.19 7.63
C THR A 85 -17.28 3.91 6.15
N PHE A 86 -18.18 4.45 5.33
CA PHE A 86 -18.05 4.41 3.88
C PHE A 86 -17.61 5.77 3.37
N THR A 87 -16.75 5.76 2.36
CA THR A 87 -16.34 6.94 1.62
C THR A 87 -16.85 6.76 0.19
N ASP A 88 -17.73 7.64 -0.26
CA ASP A 88 -18.04 7.81 -1.68
C ASP A 88 -18.20 9.30 -1.93
N SER A 89 -17.21 9.89 -2.58
CA SER A 89 -17.26 11.30 -2.92
C SER A 89 -16.64 11.53 -4.29
N THR A 90 -17.23 12.45 -5.03
CA THR A 90 -16.71 12.89 -6.32
C THR A 90 -16.63 14.41 -6.29
N GLY A 91 -15.48 14.94 -6.66
CA GLY A 91 -15.25 16.38 -6.78
C GLY A 91 -14.62 16.69 -8.13
N VAL A 92 -14.90 17.89 -8.64
CA VAL A 92 -14.28 18.42 -9.86
C VAL A 92 -13.56 19.70 -9.50
N LYS A 93 -12.29 19.82 -9.90
CA LYS A 93 -11.49 21.04 -9.76
C LYS A 93 -10.73 21.29 -11.05
N GLY A 94 -11.07 22.37 -11.76
CA GLY A 94 -10.56 22.63 -13.10
C GLY A 94 -11.02 21.54 -14.07
N ASP A 95 -10.08 20.97 -14.81
CA ASP A 95 -10.29 19.87 -15.77
C ASP A 95 -10.19 18.48 -15.13
N THR A 96 -9.94 18.41 -13.82
CA THR A 96 -9.70 17.17 -13.09
C THR A 96 -10.94 16.77 -12.28
N THR A 97 -11.48 15.58 -12.59
CA THR A 97 -12.46 14.88 -11.77
C THR A 97 -11.75 13.90 -10.86
N ARG A 98 -11.99 13.99 -9.55
CA ARG A 98 -11.47 13.07 -8.56
C ARG A 98 -12.62 12.34 -7.87
N LYS A 99 -12.55 11.01 -7.85
CA LYS A 99 -13.49 10.15 -7.14
C LYS A 99 -12.77 9.36 -6.06
N TYR A 100 -13.35 9.32 -4.87
CA TYR A 100 -12.91 8.52 -3.74
C TYR A 100 -13.96 7.47 -3.44
N VAL A 101 -13.55 6.21 -3.35
CA VAL A 101 -14.41 5.09 -2.92
C VAL A 101 -13.65 4.29 -1.88
N GLY A 102 -14.26 4.04 -0.74
CA GLY A 102 -13.58 3.34 0.34
C GLY A 102 -14.51 2.82 1.41
N LYS A 103 -13.96 1.92 2.20
CA LYS A 103 -14.62 1.33 3.36
C LYS A 103 -13.60 1.15 4.46
N ARG A 104 -13.92 1.72 5.62
CA ARG A 104 -13.17 1.57 6.86
C ARG A 104 -14.00 0.82 7.88
N ILE A 105 -13.42 -0.22 8.46
CA ILE A 105 -13.95 -0.97 9.60
C ILE A 105 -12.96 -0.81 10.75
N PHE A 106 -13.46 -0.31 11.86
CA PHE A 106 -12.70 -0.12 13.08
C PHE A 106 -13.36 -0.94 14.19
N THR A 107 -12.60 -1.80 14.87
CA THR A 107 -13.12 -2.65 15.95
C THR A 107 -12.35 -2.38 17.22
N ASN A 108 -13.06 -2.03 18.29
CA ASN A 108 -12.45 -1.87 19.61
C ASN A 108 -12.08 -3.22 20.20
N MET A 109 -10.92 -3.29 20.83
CA MET A 109 -10.40 -4.50 21.45
C MET A 109 -9.90 -4.19 22.85
N CYS A 110 -9.90 -5.21 23.70
CA CYS A 110 -9.47 -5.14 25.10
C CYS A 110 -8.42 -6.22 25.35
N ASN A 111 -7.32 -6.13 24.61
CA ASN A 111 -6.25 -7.13 24.62
C ASN A 111 -4.86 -6.49 24.42
N GLY A 112 -4.74 -5.22 24.80
CA GLY A 112 -3.49 -4.47 24.90
C GLY A 112 -2.89 -4.56 26.31
N ALA A 113 -2.39 -3.43 26.81
CA ALA A 113 -1.64 -3.32 28.06
C ALA A 113 -2.38 -3.83 29.30
N PHE A 114 -3.70 -3.65 29.38
CA PHE A 114 -4.50 -4.08 30.52
C PHE A 114 -4.86 -5.56 30.43
N SER A 115 -4.94 -6.12 29.22
CA SER A 115 -5.25 -7.54 28.98
C SER A 115 -6.45 -8.03 29.78
N ASN A 116 -7.54 -7.26 29.77
CA ASN A 116 -8.78 -7.56 30.48
C ASN A 116 -10.00 -7.32 29.59
N ASN A 117 -11.19 -7.69 30.05
CA ASN A 117 -12.39 -7.67 29.20
C ASN A 117 -13.19 -6.36 29.26
N TRP A 118 -12.65 -5.29 29.84
CA TRP A 118 -13.41 -4.06 30.08
C TRP A 118 -12.68 -2.77 29.67
N ASN A 119 -11.35 -2.76 29.60
CA ASN A 119 -10.57 -1.60 29.15
C ASN A 119 -10.27 -1.71 27.66
N VAL A 120 -10.87 -0.83 26.86
CA VAL A 120 -10.50 -0.68 25.45
C VAL A 120 -9.10 -0.07 25.34
N ASP A 121 -8.14 -0.89 24.94
CA ASP A 121 -6.73 -0.57 24.88
C ASP A 121 -6.04 -1.09 23.61
N ALA A 122 -6.83 -1.57 22.66
CA ALA A 122 -6.40 -1.99 21.35
C ALA A 122 -7.50 -1.75 20.31
N TYR A 123 -7.15 -1.79 19.03
CA TYR A 123 -8.12 -1.79 17.94
C TYR A 123 -7.62 -2.58 16.74
N LEU A 124 -8.59 -3.09 15.97
CA LEU A 124 -8.36 -3.58 14.61
C LEU A 124 -8.86 -2.55 13.61
N LEU A 125 -8.04 -2.24 12.61
CA LEU A 125 -8.37 -1.34 11.51
C LEU A 125 -8.27 -2.11 10.19
N ALA A 126 -9.38 -2.23 9.48
CA ALA A 126 -9.40 -2.63 8.07
C ALA A 126 -9.90 -1.44 7.25
N ASP A 127 -9.03 -0.83 6.46
CA ASP A 127 -9.35 0.36 5.66
C ASP A 127 -9.00 0.13 4.20
N THR A 128 -9.87 0.59 3.31
CA THR A 128 -9.68 0.54 1.86
C THR A 128 -10.04 1.90 1.29
N LEU A 129 -9.18 2.45 0.45
CA LEU A 129 -9.43 3.68 -0.26
C LEU A 129 -8.89 3.59 -1.68
N LYS A 130 -9.82 3.71 -2.64
CA LYS A 130 -9.56 3.88 -4.06
C LYS A 130 -9.80 5.32 -4.44
N THR A 131 -8.78 5.95 -5.01
CA THR A 131 -8.87 7.27 -5.62
C THR A 131 -8.70 7.14 -7.12
N THR A 132 -9.64 7.68 -7.90
CA THR A 132 -9.54 7.79 -9.35
C THR A 132 -9.49 9.25 -9.72
N GLU A 133 -8.48 9.66 -10.48
CA GLU A 133 -8.33 11.01 -11.02
C GLU A 133 -8.37 10.96 -12.54
N LYS A 134 -9.31 11.69 -13.15
CA LYS A 134 -9.46 11.77 -14.60
C LYS A 134 -9.42 13.21 -15.02
N GLY A 135 -8.72 13.50 -16.11
CA GLY A 135 -8.73 14.80 -16.74
C GLY A 135 -8.34 14.69 -18.20
N THR A 136 -8.11 15.84 -18.84
CA THR A 136 -7.68 15.86 -20.23
C THR A 136 -6.28 15.27 -20.33
N GLY A 137 -6.15 14.15 -21.04
CA GLY A 137 -4.84 13.54 -21.30
C GLY A 137 -4.34 12.57 -20.23
N PHE A 138 -5.08 12.30 -19.15
CA PHE A 138 -4.63 11.38 -18.10
C PHE A 138 -5.76 10.64 -17.37
N ASN A 139 -5.41 9.49 -16.79
CA ASN A 139 -6.28 8.71 -15.92
C ASN A 139 -5.43 8.00 -14.86
N ASN A 140 -5.48 8.50 -13.63
CA ASN A 140 -4.70 7.95 -12.52
C ASN A 140 -5.60 7.19 -11.56
N ILE A 141 -5.08 6.11 -11.01
CA ILE A 141 -5.73 5.30 -9.99
C ILE A 141 -4.75 5.09 -8.85
N TYR A 142 -5.21 5.27 -7.62
CA TYR A 142 -4.45 5.01 -6.41
C TYR A 142 -5.30 4.15 -5.48
N ASP A 143 -4.74 3.05 -5.01
CA ASP A 143 -5.41 2.14 -4.08
C ASP A 143 -4.55 2.02 -2.82
N VAL A 144 -5.17 2.14 -1.65
CA VAL A 144 -4.54 1.86 -0.36
C VAL A 144 -5.43 0.91 0.41
N THR A 145 -4.85 -0.17 0.93
CA THR A 145 -5.49 -1.08 1.86
C THR A 145 -4.65 -1.17 3.13
N LEU A 146 -5.27 -0.98 4.29
CA LEU A 146 -4.66 -1.09 5.60
C LEU A 146 -5.36 -2.22 6.36
N ASN A 147 -4.59 -3.11 6.98
CA ASN A 147 -5.08 -4.11 7.91
C ASN A 147 -4.16 -4.12 9.13
N TYR A 148 -4.53 -3.38 10.17
CA TYR A 148 -3.70 -3.18 11.35
C TYR A 148 -4.33 -3.74 12.62
N ASP A 149 -3.47 -4.23 13.50
CA ASP A 149 -3.71 -4.52 14.91
C ASP A 149 -2.83 -3.57 15.72
N VAL A 150 -3.48 -2.63 16.41
CA VAL A 150 -2.82 -1.60 17.20
C VAL A 150 -3.14 -1.80 18.67
N ARG A 151 -2.11 -1.87 19.50
CA ARG A 151 -2.26 -2.16 20.93
C ARG A 151 -1.47 -1.17 21.77
N ALA A 152 -2.06 -0.68 22.85
CA ALA A 152 -1.33 0.04 23.87
C ALA A 152 -0.28 -0.87 24.50
N LEU A 153 0.92 -0.34 24.72
CA LEU A 153 2.03 -1.03 25.38
C LEU A 153 2.11 -0.72 26.88
N ASN A 154 1.40 0.31 27.33
CA ASN A 154 1.33 0.68 28.74
C ASN A 154 -0.07 1.18 29.12
N THR A 155 -0.35 1.18 30.42
CA THR A 155 -1.65 1.58 31.00
C THR A 155 -1.94 3.08 30.92
N ASN A 156 -0.91 3.88 30.62
CA ASN A 156 -1.05 5.32 30.38
C ASN A 156 -1.35 5.64 28.91
N TYR A 157 -1.43 4.60 28.07
CA TYR A 157 -1.61 4.69 26.62
C TYR A 157 -0.58 5.57 25.90
N SER A 158 0.60 5.81 26.48
CA SER A 158 1.60 6.72 25.91
C SER A 158 2.46 6.05 24.83
N GLU A 159 2.40 4.72 24.73
CA GLU A 159 3.11 3.94 23.73
C GLU A 159 2.17 2.91 23.11
N ILE A 160 2.34 2.69 21.81
CA ILE A 160 1.57 1.72 21.04
C ILE A 160 2.50 0.79 20.26
N SER A 161 1.99 -0.40 19.97
CA SER A 161 2.52 -1.30 18.97
C SER A 161 1.57 -1.38 17.79
N ILE A 162 2.12 -1.44 16.58
CA ILE A 162 1.39 -1.58 15.33
C ILE A 162 1.90 -2.83 14.63
N ASN A 163 1.00 -3.76 14.34
CA ASN A 163 1.23 -4.91 13.50
C ASN A 163 0.25 -4.88 12.34
N GLY A 164 0.62 -5.53 11.23
CA GLY A 164 -0.33 -5.77 10.16
C GLY A 164 0.26 -5.67 8.77
N VAL A 165 -0.60 -5.42 7.79
CA VAL A 165 -0.23 -5.35 6.39
C VAL A 165 -0.82 -4.11 5.76
N THR A 166 -0.03 -3.46 4.92
CA THR A 166 -0.48 -2.40 4.03
C THR A 166 -0.20 -2.76 2.59
N THR A 167 -1.14 -2.47 1.72
CA THR A 167 -0.93 -2.52 0.27
C THR A 167 -1.17 -1.14 -0.30
N THR A 168 -0.19 -0.62 -1.02
CA THR A 168 -0.35 0.59 -1.85
C THR A 168 -0.25 0.19 -3.30
N SER A 169 -1.09 0.77 -4.15
CA SER A 169 -0.96 0.70 -5.59
C SER A 169 -1.16 2.07 -6.19
N SER A 170 -0.38 2.39 -7.21
CA SER A 170 -0.59 3.55 -8.06
C SER A 170 -0.49 3.13 -9.51
N PHE A 171 -1.36 3.69 -10.32
CA PHE A 171 -1.36 3.59 -11.77
C PHE A 171 -1.52 5.01 -12.29
N LYS A 172 -0.43 5.62 -12.75
CA LYS A 172 -0.44 6.95 -13.37
C LYS A 172 -0.35 6.76 -14.86
N SER A 173 -1.28 7.33 -15.63
CA SER A 173 -1.31 7.09 -17.07
C SER A 173 -1.62 8.32 -17.88
N LYS A 174 -1.08 8.37 -19.10
CA LYS A 174 -1.50 9.31 -20.14
C LYS A 174 -2.48 8.64 -21.09
N VAL A 175 -3.47 9.41 -21.50
CA VAL A 175 -4.58 8.96 -22.33
C VAL A 175 -4.67 9.84 -23.56
N SER A 176 -4.71 9.25 -24.75
CA SER A 176 -4.97 9.95 -26.01
C SER A 176 -6.09 9.24 -26.78
N GLY A 177 -7.12 9.98 -27.18
CA GLY A 177 -8.30 9.40 -27.85
C GLY A 177 -9.03 8.34 -27.01
N GLY A 178 -8.95 8.42 -25.67
CA GLY A 178 -9.53 7.44 -24.75
C GLY A 178 -8.68 6.18 -24.52
N VAL A 179 -7.50 6.06 -25.17
CA VAL A 179 -6.60 4.92 -25.04
C VAL A 179 -5.39 5.30 -24.18
N THR A 180 -5.00 4.44 -23.23
CA THR A 180 -3.77 4.62 -22.45
C THR A 180 -2.55 4.44 -23.34
N THR A 181 -1.79 5.52 -23.54
CA THR A 181 -0.56 5.51 -24.36
C THR A 181 0.68 5.22 -23.52
N GLU A 182 0.71 5.74 -22.29
CA GLU A 182 1.82 5.64 -21.35
C GLU A 182 1.28 5.33 -19.95
N TYR A 183 2.04 4.57 -19.16
CA TYR A 183 1.75 4.44 -17.74
C TYR A 183 2.98 4.11 -16.89
N HIS A 184 2.89 4.50 -15.63
CA HIS A 184 3.72 4.01 -14.53
C HIS A 184 2.80 3.36 -13.50
N GLN A 185 3.00 2.07 -13.27
CA GLN A 185 2.33 1.31 -12.23
C GLN A 185 3.33 0.91 -11.17
N MET A 186 2.96 1.08 -9.90
CA MET A 186 3.72 0.60 -8.76
C MET A 186 2.76 0.01 -7.74
N GLU A 187 3.05 -1.21 -7.28
CA GLU A 187 2.33 -1.88 -6.20
C GLU A 187 3.32 -2.31 -5.14
N THR A 188 3.07 -1.91 -3.89
CA THR A 188 3.90 -2.29 -2.74
C THR A 188 3.06 -2.92 -1.65
N VAL A 189 3.51 -4.08 -1.16
CA VAL A 189 3.00 -4.71 0.05
C VAL A 189 4.00 -4.50 1.16
N TYR A 190 3.52 -3.99 2.30
CA TYR A 190 4.28 -3.76 3.52
C TYR A 190 3.77 -4.68 4.61
N SER A 191 4.67 -5.42 5.26
CA SER A 191 4.38 -6.23 6.45
C SER A 191 5.00 -5.56 7.66
N LEU A 192 4.16 -5.01 8.54
CA LEU A 192 4.55 -4.28 9.74
C LEU A 192 4.66 -5.28 10.90
N LEU A 193 5.87 -5.43 11.45
CA LEU A 193 6.11 -6.32 12.57
C LEU A 193 6.54 -5.51 13.81
N LYS A 194 5.62 -5.43 14.78
CA LYS A 194 5.81 -4.81 16.09
C LYS A 194 6.45 -3.42 16.00
N ILE A 195 5.89 -2.55 15.17
CA ILE A 195 6.32 -1.15 15.12
C ILE A 195 5.92 -0.49 16.44
N SER A 196 6.90 0.01 17.20
CA SER A 196 6.65 0.74 18.44
C SER A 196 6.71 2.24 18.18
N ALA A 197 5.75 2.96 18.73
CA ALA A 197 5.66 4.41 18.58
C ALA A 197 5.13 5.05 19.87
N PHE A 198 5.53 6.30 20.08
CA PHE A 198 4.83 7.14 21.04
C PHE A 198 3.45 7.49 20.51
N ASN A 199 2.47 7.44 21.41
CA ASN A 199 1.10 7.87 21.14
C ASN A 199 0.93 9.32 21.58
N ASN A 200 1.41 10.22 20.73
CA ASN A 200 1.35 11.68 20.90
C ASN A 200 0.40 12.31 19.87
N SER A 201 -0.21 13.44 20.24
CA SER A 201 -1.25 14.14 19.45
C SER A 201 -0.78 14.73 18.12
N ALA A 202 0.52 14.78 17.88
CA ALA A 202 1.13 15.04 16.59
C ALA A 202 1.81 13.76 16.11
N ASN A 203 1.87 13.51 14.80
CA ASN A 203 2.61 12.41 14.13
C ASN A 203 3.35 11.43 15.05
N PRO A 204 3.05 10.12 15.00
CA PRO A 204 3.75 9.17 15.85
C PRO A 204 5.25 9.29 15.70
N LEU A 205 5.91 9.49 16.83
CA LEU A 205 7.35 9.33 16.88
C LEU A 205 7.64 7.83 16.98
N TYR A 206 8.04 7.23 15.86
CA TYR A 206 8.42 5.82 15.82
C TYR A 206 9.72 5.61 16.60
N LYS A 207 9.70 4.66 17.54
CA LYS A 207 10.85 4.33 18.38
C LYS A 207 11.70 3.23 17.73
N SER A 208 11.03 2.20 17.25
CA SER A 208 11.67 1.04 16.64
C SER A 208 10.65 0.19 15.88
N GLY A 209 11.16 -0.76 15.12
CA GLY A 209 10.35 -1.76 14.44
C GLY A 209 10.82 -1.94 13.01
N ARG A 210 10.37 -3.04 12.40
CA ARG A 210 10.76 -3.40 11.05
C ARG A 210 9.54 -3.58 10.16
N VAL A 211 9.59 -2.97 8.98
CA VAL A 211 8.58 -3.13 7.93
C VAL A 211 9.22 -3.82 6.75
N TYR A 212 8.79 -5.03 6.44
CA TYR A 212 9.23 -5.71 5.22
C TYR A 212 8.42 -5.18 4.04
N PHE A 213 9.05 -4.99 2.89
CA PHE A 213 8.36 -4.56 1.69
C PHE A 213 8.67 -5.46 0.49
N ASN A 214 7.66 -5.63 -0.36
CA ASN A 214 7.76 -6.20 -1.70
C ASN A 214 7.07 -5.25 -2.67
N THR A 215 7.82 -4.74 -3.65
CA THR A 215 7.32 -3.80 -4.65
C THR A 215 7.45 -4.41 -6.03
N LYS A 216 6.43 -4.20 -6.86
CA LYS A 216 6.46 -4.45 -8.30
C LYS A 216 6.18 -3.15 -9.04
N THR A 217 6.91 -2.90 -10.12
CA THR A 217 6.64 -1.77 -11.02
C THR A 217 6.43 -2.27 -12.44
N ALA A 218 5.60 -1.55 -13.20
CA ALA A 218 5.41 -1.73 -14.62
C ALA A 218 5.33 -0.37 -15.30
N ASP A 219 6.22 -0.14 -16.26
CA ASP A 219 6.40 1.12 -16.97
C ASP A 219 6.18 0.88 -18.46
N LYS A 220 5.35 1.72 -19.08
CA LYS A 220 5.15 1.76 -20.53
C LYS A 220 5.32 3.18 -21.04
N ASP A 221 6.31 3.37 -21.89
CA ASP A 221 6.58 4.64 -22.57
C ASP A 221 5.69 4.84 -23.80
N ALA A 222 5.75 6.04 -24.39
CA ALA A 222 4.99 6.37 -25.58
C ALA A 222 5.56 5.65 -26.79
N GLY A 223 4.70 5.02 -27.58
CA GLY A 223 5.06 4.53 -28.91
C GLY A 223 4.32 3.25 -29.31
N PRO A 224 4.16 3.02 -30.63
CA PRO A 224 3.42 1.86 -31.15
C PRO A 224 4.07 0.52 -30.79
N ASN A 225 5.38 0.51 -30.53
CA ASN A 225 6.16 -0.68 -30.17
C ASN A 225 6.73 -0.62 -28.75
N ALA A 226 6.22 0.28 -27.90
CA ALA A 226 6.72 0.43 -26.54
C ALA A 226 6.49 -0.86 -25.74
N LYS A 227 7.59 -1.45 -25.27
CA LYS A 227 7.56 -2.64 -24.40
C LYS A 227 7.23 -2.21 -22.98
N VAL A 228 6.54 -3.08 -22.25
CA VAL A 228 6.32 -2.91 -20.82
C VAL A 228 7.58 -3.35 -20.08
N ASN A 229 8.23 -2.41 -19.41
CA ASN A 229 9.35 -2.68 -18.53
C ASN A 229 8.81 -3.02 -17.14
N THR A 230 9.19 -4.17 -16.59
CA THR A 230 8.78 -4.56 -15.24
C THR A 230 9.99 -4.69 -14.33
N ASN A 231 9.84 -4.26 -13.08
CA ASN A 231 10.87 -4.40 -12.05
C ASN A 231 10.24 -4.92 -10.76
N ALA A 232 11.06 -5.53 -9.91
CA ALA A 232 10.67 -5.88 -8.56
C ALA A 232 11.74 -5.44 -7.55
N TYR A 233 11.31 -5.10 -6.34
CA TYR A 233 12.18 -4.71 -5.24
C TYR A 233 11.72 -5.41 -3.97
N ASN A 234 12.67 -5.89 -3.17
CA ASN A 234 12.40 -6.45 -1.85
C ASN A 234 13.32 -5.80 -0.83
N GLY A 235 12.88 -5.78 0.41
CA GLY A 235 13.70 -5.27 1.47
C GLY A 235 12.96 -5.12 2.78
N TYR A 236 13.57 -4.32 3.66
CA TYR A 236 12.92 -3.89 4.88
C TYR A 236 13.26 -2.44 5.20
N MET A 237 12.44 -1.83 6.04
CA MET A 237 12.63 -0.50 6.60
C MET A 237 12.71 -0.59 8.11
N GLU A 238 13.56 0.23 8.71
CA GLU A 238 13.69 0.37 10.16
C GLU A 238 13.46 1.82 10.57
N PHE A 239 12.64 2.00 11.59
CA PHE A 239 12.39 3.30 12.20
C PHE A 239 13.41 3.61 13.28
N TYR A 240 13.84 4.87 13.33
CA TYR A 240 14.77 5.38 14.31
C TYR A 240 14.15 6.53 15.13
N PRO A 241 14.53 6.68 16.42
CA PRO A 241 13.97 7.70 17.31
C PRO A 241 14.18 9.16 16.91
N ASN A 242 15.03 9.44 15.93
CA ASN A 242 15.36 10.79 15.44
C ASN A 242 14.53 11.21 14.21
N ASN A 243 13.33 10.65 14.05
CA ASN A 243 12.46 10.85 12.87
C ASN A 243 13.08 10.38 11.54
N THR A 244 14.07 9.49 11.57
CA THR A 244 14.57 8.89 10.34
C THR A 244 14.06 7.47 10.18
N MET A 245 14.02 7.04 8.93
CA MET A 245 13.76 5.67 8.55
C MET A 245 14.84 5.23 7.58
N ARG A 246 15.43 4.06 7.79
CA ARG A 246 16.37 3.48 6.83
C ARG A 246 15.69 2.37 6.05
N SER A 247 15.77 2.42 4.73
CA SER A 247 15.32 1.37 3.84
C SER A 247 16.50 0.58 3.31
N TYR A 248 16.41 -0.74 3.43
CA TYR A 248 17.41 -1.72 3.04
C TYR A 248 16.86 -2.51 1.85
N PHE A 249 17.38 -2.23 0.66
CA PHE A 249 17.02 -2.95 -0.56
C PHE A 249 17.90 -4.18 -0.72
N ASP A 250 17.29 -5.36 -0.77
CA ASP A 250 17.98 -6.63 -0.95
C ASP A 250 18.62 -6.71 -2.34
N LEU A 251 19.93 -6.94 -2.37
CA LEU A 251 20.72 -7.08 -3.61
C LEU A 251 20.89 -8.55 -4.03
N LYS A 252 20.24 -9.51 -3.34
CA LYS A 252 20.28 -10.96 -3.58
C LYS A 252 21.66 -11.62 -3.51
N ASN A 253 22.64 -10.92 -2.98
CA ASN A 253 24.01 -11.40 -2.77
C ASN A 253 24.38 -11.39 -1.28
N GLY A 254 23.38 -11.30 -0.39
CA GLY A 254 23.57 -11.15 1.06
C GLY A 254 23.89 -9.74 1.53
N SER A 255 23.90 -8.74 0.63
CA SER A 255 24.11 -7.34 0.96
C SER A 255 22.88 -6.48 0.66
N TYR A 256 22.86 -5.27 1.23
CA TYR A 256 21.78 -4.32 1.07
C TYR A 256 22.30 -3.00 0.51
N LYS A 257 21.50 -2.38 -0.35
CA LYS A 257 21.64 -0.96 -0.65
C LYS A 257 20.77 -0.16 0.30
N VAL A 258 21.38 0.79 0.99
CA VAL A 258 20.75 1.49 2.11
C VAL A 258 20.46 2.94 1.73
N PHE A 259 19.28 3.41 2.10
CA PHE A 259 18.91 4.81 2.02
C PHE A 259 18.32 5.25 3.35
N GLU A 260 18.58 6.49 3.74
CA GLU A 260 18.00 7.12 4.92
C GLU A 260 17.02 8.19 4.47
N MET A 261 15.81 8.14 5.02
CA MET A 261 14.75 9.12 4.83
C MET A 261 14.52 9.90 6.12
N ASP A 262 14.43 11.22 6.01
CA ASP A 262 13.88 12.06 7.07
C ASP A 262 12.34 12.08 6.94
N LEU A 263 11.63 11.65 7.98
CA LEU A 263 10.17 11.53 7.98
C LEU A 263 9.47 12.90 8.13
N ILE A 264 10.18 13.95 8.54
CA ILE A 264 9.66 15.32 8.64
C ILE A 264 9.74 16.00 7.27
N THR A 265 10.94 16.01 6.67
CA THR A 265 11.20 16.73 5.41
C THR A 265 10.86 15.91 4.17
N GLY A 266 10.88 14.57 4.28
CA GLY A 266 10.74 13.65 3.16
C GLY A 266 11.98 13.56 2.27
N GLU A 267 13.11 14.12 2.70
CA GLU A 267 14.39 14.00 2.02
C GLU A 267 14.94 12.58 2.14
N VAL A 268 15.61 12.11 1.09
CA VAL A 268 16.23 10.78 1.03
C VAL A 268 17.66 10.89 0.55
N LYS A 269 18.58 10.26 1.27
CA LYS A 269 20.00 10.16 0.92
C LYS A 269 20.45 8.71 0.88
N ALA A 270 21.35 8.38 -0.03
CA ALA A 270 22.03 7.09 -0.03
C ALA A 270 23.07 7.05 1.10
N LEU A 271 23.25 5.88 1.70
CA LEU A 271 24.27 5.60 2.71
C LEU A 271 25.33 4.63 2.16
#